data_AF-A0A1G9VSL4-F1
#
_entry.id   AF-A0A1G9VSL4-F1
#
_cell.length_a   1.000
_cell.length_b   1.000
_cell.length_c   1.000
_cell.angle_alpha   90.00
_cell.angle_beta   90.00
_cell.angle_gamma   90.00
#
_symmetry.space_group_name_H-M   'P 1'
#
loop_
_entity.id
_entity.type
_entity.pdbx_description
1 polymer ?
#
loop_
_entity_poly.entity_id
_entity_poly.type
_entity_poly.pdbx_seq_one_letter_code
_entity_poly.pdbx_strand_id
1 'polypeptide(L)'
;MVMDDEGITRTTQWPRELERAGEVDWRGVCHLLGDLVDSQELFEGLRAAAPERVGIEMSLTVDERTLLIESIQDALADGTLEIAEAVRRLRTEVTGLHQSQFAKMCKISVRTLVHIEHGEGNQTLKSLNAVFRPFGLKMGVVKVRRRL
;
A
#
# COMPACT_ATOMS: atom_id res chain seq x y z
N MET A 1 -23.49 9.48 -22.46
CA MET A 1 -22.32 8.64 -22.18
C MET A 1 -21.30 9.54 -21.51
N VAL A 2 -21.11 9.39 -20.21
CA VAL A 2 -20.16 10.21 -19.42
C VAL A 2 -18.96 9.30 -19.14
N MET A 3 -17.78 9.75 -19.56
CA MET A 3 -16.50 9.13 -19.21
C MET A 3 -15.94 9.92 -18.04
N ASP A 4 -15.52 9.23 -16.99
CA ASP A 4 -14.64 9.81 -16.00
C ASP A 4 -13.20 9.87 -16.52
N ASP A 5 -12.34 10.59 -15.80
CA ASP A 5 -10.91 10.76 -16.14
C ASP A 5 -10.12 9.44 -16.14
N GLU A 6 -10.71 8.35 -15.63
CA GLU A 6 -10.16 7.00 -15.58
C GLU A 6 -10.64 6.11 -16.74
N GLY A 7 -11.48 6.64 -17.64
CA GLY A 7 -12.00 5.92 -18.81
C GLY A 7 -13.09 4.90 -18.47
N ILE A 8 -13.62 4.92 -17.24
CA ILE A 8 -14.76 4.08 -16.86
C ILE A 8 -16.02 4.73 -17.41
N THR A 9 -16.71 4.01 -18.29
CA THR A 9 -17.93 4.50 -18.93
C THR A 9 -19.14 4.04 -18.12
N ARG A 10 -19.84 4.98 -17.47
CA ARG A 10 -21.10 4.68 -16.78
C ARG A 10 -22.28 4.86 -17.73
N THR A 11 -23.23 3.92 -17.70
CA THR A 11 -24.47 3.97 -18.51
C THR A 11 -25.57 4.81 -17.86
N THR A 12 -25.43 5.13 -16.57
CA THR A 12 -26.39 5.90 -15.77
C THR A 12 -25.71 7.12 -15.15
N GLN A 13 -26.38 8.27 -15.23
CA GLN A 13 -25.95 9.57 -14.69
C GLN A 13 -26.84 9.94 -13.50
N TRP A 14 -26.30 10.56 -12.46
CA TRP A 14 -27.11 11.07 -11.36
C TRP A 14 -27.93 12.31 -11.78
N PRO A 15 -29.02 12.63 -11.07
CA PRO A 15 -29.76 13.87 -11.30
C PRO A 15 -28.82 15.09 -11.31
N ARG A 16 -29.14 16.12 -12.10
CA ARG A 16 -28.30 17.34 -12.28
C ARG A 16 -28.05 18.14 -10.98
N GLU A 17 -28.78 17.82 -9.92
CA GLU A 17 -28.60 18.38 -8.59
C GLU A 17 -27.44 17.71 -7.83
N LEU A 18 -27.11 16.47 -8.19
CA LEU A 18 -26.12 15.62 -7.54
C LEU A 18 -24.89 15.35 -8.40
N GLU A 19 -24.96 15.60 -9.72
CA GLU A 19 -23.82 15.47 -10.62
C GLU A 19 -23.81 16.60 -11.65
N ARG A 20 -22.70 17.32 -11.72
CA ARG A 20 -22.47 18.40 -12.71
C ARG A 20 -21.08 18.27 -13.29
N ALA A 21 -21.00 18.18 -14.62
CA ALA A 21 -19.74 18.06 -15.36
C ALA A 21 -18.82 16.91 -14.87
N GLY A 22 -19.40 15.80 -14.41
CA GLY A 22 -18.66 14.63 -13.90
C GLY A 22 -18.26 14.73 -12.43
N GLU A 23 -18.45 15.89 -11.79
CA GLU A 23 -18.27 16.04 -10.35
C GLU A 23 -19.55 15.62 -9.62
N VAL A 24 -19.43 14.62 -8.75
CA VAL A 24 -20.54 14.02 -8.00
C VAL A 24 -20.54 14.55 -6.57
N ASP A 25 -21.66 15.11 -6.13
CA ASP A 25 -21.92 15.42 -4.73
C ASP A 25 -22.27 14.13 -3.98
N TRP A 26 -21.25 13.43 -3.51
CA TRP A 26 -21.40 12.19 -2.74
C TRP A 26 -22.24 12.37 -1.47
N ARG A 27 -22.24 13.58 -0.88
CA ARG A 27 -23.02 13.83 0.33
C ARG A 27 -24.50 13.90 0.02
N GLY A 28 -24.87 14.58 -1.06
CA GLY A 28 -26.24 14.62 -1.56
C GLY A 28 -26.76 13.24 -2.01
N VAL A 29 -25.90 12.44 -2.68
CA VAL A 29 -26.25 11.05 -3.06
C VAL A 29 -26.55 10.19 -1.83
N CYS A 30 -25.71 10.26 -0.79
CA CYS A 30 -25.96 9.54 0.46
C CYS A 30 -27.26 9.98 1.15
N HIS A 31 -27.61 11.26 1.10
CA HIS A 31 -28.91 11.73 1.62
C HIS A 31 -30.08 11.20 0.79
N LEU A 32 -29.99 11.23 -0.55
CA LEU A 32 -31.04 10.72 -1.44
C LEU A 32 -31.28 9.21 -1.26
N LEU A 33 -30.21 8.45 -1.04
CA LEU A 33 -30.29 7.00 -0.80
C LEU A 33 -30.62 6.65 0.66
N GLY A 34 -30.61 7.62 1.57
CA GLY A 34 -30.82 7.40 3.01
C GLY A 34 -32.20 6.85 3.36
N ASP A 35 -33.22 7.15 2.54
CA ASP A 35 -34.57 6.60 2.73
C ASP A 35 -34.73 5.21 2.09
N LEU A 36 -33.84 4.84 1.17
CA LEU A 36 -33.88 3.55 0.48
C LEU A 36 -33.11 2.47 1.23
N VAL A 37 -32.17 2.86 2.09
CA VAL A 37 -31.39 1.90 2.87
C VAL A 37 -31.10 2.42 4.27
N ASP A 38 -31.50 1.65 5.27
CA ASP A 38 -31.14 1.93 6.66
C ASP A 38 -29.62 1.77 6.81
N SER A 39 -28.96 2.88 7.15
CA SER A 39 -27.50 2.93 7.29
C SER A 39 -26.99 2.05 8.43
N GLN A 40 -27.79 1.85 9.48
CA GLN A 40 -27.46 0.97 10.60
C GLN A 40 -27.59 -0.50 10.20
N GLU A 41 -28.66 -0.88 9.49
CA GLU A 41 -28.79 -2.26 8.98
C GLU A 41 -27.74 -2.61 7.94
N LEU A 42 -27.38 -1.67 7.05
CA LEU A 42 -26.27 -1.87 6.11
C LEU A 42 -24.93 -2.06 6.82
N PHE A 43 -24.66 -1.22 7.82
CA PHE A 43 -23.44 -1.31 8.60
C PHE A 43 -23.38 -2.62 9.39
N GLU A 44 -24.48 -3.01 10.03
CA GLU A 44 -24.58 -4.26 10.77
C GLU A 44 -24.54 -5.48 9.85
N GLY A 45 -25.17 -5.41 8.68
CA GLY A 45 -25.09 -6.43 7.64
C GLY A 45 -23.68 -6.58 7.08
N LEU A 46 -22.97 -5.48 6.84
CA LEU A 46 -21.55 -5.49 6.45
C LEU A 46 -20.67 -6.09 7.55
N ARG A 47 -20.91 -5.72 8.80
CA ARG A 47 -20.21 -6.26 9.98
C ARG A 47 -20.51 -7.74 10.21
N ALA A 48 -21.76 -8.17 10.01
CA ALA A 48 -22.21 -9.54 10.19
C ALA A 48 -21.86 -10.45 9.00
N ALA A 49 -21.63 -9.89 7.81
CA ALA A 49 -21.09 -10.59 6.65
C ALA A 49 -19.54 -10.66 6.65
N ALA A 50 -18.88 -10.00 7.61
CA ALA A 50 -17.43 -10.02 7.77
C ALA A 50 -16.83 -11.40 8.14
N PRO A 51 -17.46 -12.30 8.92
CA PRO A 51 -16.81 -13.56 9.30
C PRO A 51 -16.76 -14.60 8.16
N GLU A 52 -17.44 -14.40 7.02
CA GLU A 52 -17.44 -15.37 5.91
C GLU A 52 -16.87 -14.82 4.59
N ARG A 53 -16.42 -13.56 4.56
CA ARG A 53 -15.66 -13.00 3.42
C ARG A 53 -14.17 -12.97 3.75
N VAL A 54 -13.62 -14.17 3.98
CA VAL A 54 -12.17 -14.42 3.93
C VAL A 54 -11.74 -14.25 2.47
N GLY A 55 -11.44 -13.01 2.11
CA GLY A 55 -11.01 -12.62 0.76
C GLY A 55 -10.59 -11.15 0.66
N ILE A 56 -10.50 -10.45 1.79
CA ILE A 56 -9.72 -9.22 1.92
C ILE A 56 -8.50 -9.65 2.73
N GLU A 57 -7.40 -9.85 2.02
CA GLU A 57 -6.08 -10.16 2.56
C GLU A 57 -5.82 -9.36 3.84
N MET A 58 -5.36 -10.08 4.87
CA MET A 58 -4.98 -9.55 6.17
C MET A 58 -4.17 -8.26 6.01
N SER A 59 -4.80 -7.11 6.23
CA SER A 59 -4.04 -5.92 6.59
C SER A 59 -3.46 -6.23 7.96
N LEU A 60 -2.16 -6.54 8.01
CA LEU A 60 -1.42 -6.68 9.27
C LEU A 60 -1.84 -5.57 10.23
N THR A 61 -2.14 -5.95 11.46
CA THR A 61 -2.37 -4.96 12.51
C THR A 61 -1.14 -4.07 12.63
N VAL A 62 -1.32 -2.84 13.12
CA VAL A 62 -0.22 -1.86 13.24
C VAL A 62 0.96 -2.44 14.03
N ASP A 63 0.68 -3.26 15.04
CA ASP A 63 1.67 -3.92 15.88
C ASP A 63 2.42 -5.02 15.11
N GLU A 64 1.72 -5.89 14.38
CA GLU A 64 2.36 -6.94 13.58
C GLU A 64 3.24 -6.35 12.46
N ARG A 65 2.79 -5.27 11.83
CA ARG A 65 3.59 -4.54 10.83
C ARG A 65 4.89 -4.02 11.44
N THR A 66 4.82 -3.50 12.67
CA THR A 66 5.98 -2.96 13.38
C THR A 66 6.99 -4.07 13.70
N LEU A 67 6.51 -5.20 14.22
CA LEU A 67 7.34 -6.37 14.52
C LEU A 67 8.05 -6.92 13.26
N LEU A 68 7.36 -6.97 12.12
CA LEU A 68 7.97 -7.40 10.87
C LEU A 68 9.08 -6.45 10.42
N ILE A 69 8.84 -5.13 10.47
CA ILE A 69 9.85 -4.13 10.10
C ILE A 69 11.08 -4.25 11.01
N GLU A 70 10.90 -4.41 12.32
CA GLU A 70 11.99 -4.62 13.28
C GLU A 70 12.78 -5.89 12.95
N SER A 71 12.10 -7.01 12.68
CA SER A 71 12.77 -8.27 12.32
C SER A 71 13.61 -8.15 11.04
N ILE A 72 13.13 -7.39 10.04
CA ILE A 72 13.86 -7.13 8.79
C ILE A 72 15.08 -6.25 9.07
N GLN A 73 14.92 -5.22 9.92
CA GLN A 73 16.01 -4.33 10.32
C GLN A 73 17.12 -5.10 11.05
N ASP A 74 16.77 -5.95 12.02
CA ASP A 74 17.74 -6.72 12.80
C ASP A 74 18.50 -7.71 11.92
N ALA A 75 17.79 -8.42 11.03
CA ALA A 75 18.42 -9.34 10.08
C ALA A 75 19.35 -8.63 9.09
N LEU A 76 18.98 -7.42 8.63
CA LEU A 76 19.84 -6.55 7.84
C LEU A 76 21.09 -6.11 8.62
N ALA A 77 20.92 -5.71 9.88
CA ALA A 77 22.00 -5.20 10.72
C ALA A 77 23.01 -6.29 11.11
N ASP A 78 22.53 -7.52 11.32
CA ASP A 78 23.37 -8.69 11.59
C ASP A 78 23.97 -9.31 10.31
N GLY A 79 23.57 -8.83 9.13
CA GLY A 79 24.05 -9.31 7.83
C GLY A 79 23.56 -10.71 7.45
N THR A 80 22.49 -11.20 8.11
CA THR A 80 21.83 -12.47 7.76
C THR A 80 20.83 -12.29 6.61
N LEU A 81 20.44 -11.03 6.33
CA LEU A 81 19.56 -10.66 5.23
C LEU A 81 20.27 -9.68 4.29
N GLU A 82 20.21 -9.94 2.99
CA GLU A 82 20.70 -9.01 1.99
C GLU A 82 19.72 -7.85 1.76
N ILE A 83 20.25 -6.70 1.34
CA ILE A 83 19.45 -5.49 1.04
C ILE A 83 18.37 -5.80 0.00
N ALA A 84 18.74 -6.53 -1.05
CA ALA A 84 17.85 -6.96 -2.12
C ALA A 84 16.62 -7.72 -1.59
N GLU A 85 16.85 -8.66 -0.67
CA GLU A 85 15.80 -9.46 -0.06
C GLU A 85 14.97 -8.66 0.94
N ALA A 86 15.60 -7.82 1.76
CA ALA A 86 14.87 -6.95 2.69
C ALA A 86 13.89 -6.03 1.97
N VAL A 87 14.28 -5.47 0.82
CA VAL A 87 13.39 -4.63 0.00
C VAL A 87 12.21 -5.44 -0.56
N ARG A 88 12.46 -6.68 -1.01
CA ARG A 88 11.36 -7.59 -1.42
C ARG A 88 10.40 -7.85 -0.27
N ARG A 89 10.89 -8.19 0.92
CA ARG A 89 10.05 -8.46 2.11
C ARG A 89 9.26 -7.23 2.55
N LEU A 90 9.88 -6.04 2.55
CA LEU A 90 9.16 -4.78 2.81
C LEU A 90 8.03 -4.55 1.80
N ARG A 91 8.23 -4.93 0.55
CA ARG A 91 7.19 -4.81 -0.47
C ARG A 91 6.08 -5.84 -0.27
N THR A 92 6.41 -7.13 -0.21
CA THR A 92 5.41 -8.20 -0.22
C THR A 92 4.79 -8.44 1.14
N GLU A 93 5.58 -8.52 2.20
CA GLU A 93 5.10 -8.88 3.54
C GLU A 93 4.57 -7.68 4.32
N VAL A 94 5.18 -6.50 4.17
CA VAL A 94 4.79 -5.32 4.97
C VAL A 94 3.71 -4.47 4.27
N THR A 95 3.73 -4.40 2.93
CA THR A 95 2.79 -3.56 2.18
C THR A 95 1.83 -4.31 1.27
N GLY A 96 2.13 -5.56 0.89
CA GLY A 96 1.35 -6.32 -0.09
C GLY A 96 1.35 -5.73 -1.50
N LEU A 97 2.21 -4.75 -1.81
CA LEU A 97 2.14 -4.00 -3.06
C LEU A 97 2.90 -4.69 -4.21
N HIS A 98 2.38 -4.53 -5.42
CA HIS A 98 3.13 -4.88 -6.63
C HIS A 98 4.26 -3.87 -6.88
N GLN A 99 5.29 -4.28 -7.63
CA GLN A 99 6.51 -3.49 -7.88
C GLN A 99 6.22 -2.06 -8.37
N SER A 100 5.23 -1.88 -9.26
CA SER A 100 4.87 -0.57 -9.79
C SER A 100 4.28 0.37 -8.73
N GLN A 101 3.42 -0.15 -7.85
CA GLN A 101 2.80 0.60 -6.77
C GLN A 101 3.82 0.93 -5.68
N PHE A 102 4.66 -0.04 -5.32
CA PHE A 102 5.72 0.13 -4.35
C PHE A 102 6.77 1.17 -4.80
N ALA A 103 7.19 1.12 -6.08
CA ALA A 103 8.12 2.09 -6.63
C ALA A 103 7.55 3.52 -6.58
N LYS A 104 6.26 3.70 -6.89
CA LYS A 104 5.55 4.98 -6.74
C LYS A 104 5.55 5.46 -5.29
N MET A 105 5.23 4.59 -4.34
CA MET A 105 5.24 4.88 -2.90
C MET A 105 6.63 5.36 -2.43
N CYS A 106 7.69 4.68 -2.86
CA CYS A 106 9.07 5.03 -2.55
C CYS A 106 9.63 6.19 -3.39
N LYS A 107 8.85 6.72 -4.34
CA LYS A 107 9.26 7.82 -5.26
C LYS A 107 10.52 7.49 -6.07
N ILE A 108 10.62 6.26 -6.56
CA ILE A 108 11.69 5.79 -7.46
C ILE A 108 11.11 5.18 -8.73
N SER A 109 11.93 5.02 -9.77
CA SER A 109 11.51 4.31 -10.97
C SER A 109 11.34 2.80 -10.69
N VAL A 110 10.41 2.14 -11.39
CA VAL A 110 10.24 0.67 -11.31
C VAL A 110 11.54 -0.04 -11.68
N ARG A 111 12.26 0.47 -12.69
CA ARG A 111 13.58 -0.03 -13.07
C ARG A 111 14.56 0.02 -11.90
N THR A 112 14.63 1.14 -11.18
CA THR A 112 15.47 1.27 -9.98
C THR A 112 15.09 0.26 -8.91
N LEU A 113 13.79 0.04 -8.66
CA LEU A 113 13.33 -0.97 -7.72
C LEU A 113 13.77 -2.37 -8.14
N VAL A 114 13.59 -2.76 -9.41
CA VAL A 114 14.00 -4.07 -9.93
C VAL A 114 15.51 -4.28 -9.76
N HIS A 115 16.34 -3.28 -10.08
CA HIS A 115 17.79 -3.35 -9.86
C HIS A 115 18.18 -3.47 -8.38
N ILE A 116 17.43 -2.83 -7.47
CA ILE A 116 17.63 -3.00 -6.03
C ILE A 116 17.27 -4.44 -5.61
N GLU A 117 16.09 -4.93 -6.01
CA GLU A 117 15.63 -6.27 -5.65
C GLU A 117 16.50 -7.37 -6.28
N HIS A 118 17.06 -7.19 -7.46
CA HIS A 118 17.96 -8.18 -8.06
C HIS A 118 19.36 -8.18 -7.42
N GLY A 119 19.70 -7.19 -6.60
CA GLY A 119 21.08 -7.00 -6.13
C GLY A 119 22.05 -6.62 -7.25
N GLU A 120 21.55 -6.38 -8.47
CA GLU A 120 22.33 -6.08 -9.65
C GLU A 120 22.55 -4.56 -9.81
N GLY A 121 23.79 -4.13 -9.59
CA GLY A 121 24.26 -2.77 -9.87
C GLY A 121 24.76 -2.02 -8.63
N ASN A 122 25.31 -0.82 -8.84
CA ASN A 122 25.77 0.05 -7.76
C ASN A 122 24.60 0.94 -7.30
N GLN A 123 23.73 0.41 -6.43
CA GLN A 123 22.60 1.17 -5.93
C GLN A 123 23.09 2.35 -5.10
N THR A 124 22.58 3.55 -5.38
CA THR A 124 22.97 4.73 -4.61
C THR A 124 22.35 4.69 -3.22
N LEU A 125 23.08 5.20 -2.21
CA LEU A 125 22.52 5.42 -0.86
C LEU A 125 21.24 6.26 -0.90
N LYS A 126 21.09 7.16 -1.88
CA LYS A 126 19.87 7.95 -2.08
C LYS A 126 18.68 7.08 -2.44
N SER A 127 18.86 6.13 -3.37
CA SER A 127 17.80 5.20 -3.79
C SER A 127 17.41 4.25 -2.66
N LEU A 128 18.39 3.72 -1.93
CA LEU A 128 18.13 2.87 -0.76
C LEU A 128 17.37 3.62 0.34
N ASN A 129 17.82 4.83 0.69
CA ASN A 129 17.12 5.67 1.66
C ASN A 129 15.70 6.01 1.22
N ALA A 130 15.43 6.19 -0.08
CA ALA A 130 14.08 6.43 -0.58
C ALA A 130 13.14 5.23 -0.34
N VAL A 131 13.66 4.00 -0.44
CA VAL A 131 12.91 2.76 -0.17
C VAL A 131 12.66 2.56 1.32
N PHE A 132 13.64 2.87 2.17
CA PHE A 132 13.55 2.66 3.62
C PHE A 132 12.74 3.74 4.36
N ARG A 133 12.70 4.97 3.83
CA ARG A 133 12.07 6.11 4.48
C ARG A 133 10.57 5.94 4.82
N PRO A 134 9.71 5.34 3.97
CA PRO A 134 8.32 5.05 4.30
C PRO A 134 8.12 4.13 5.52
N PHE A 135 9.17 3.40 5.92
CA PHE A 135 9.17 2.48 7.06
C PHE A 135 9.86 3.07 8.30
N GLY A 136 10.24 4.35 8.27
CA GLY A 136 11.02 4.97 9.35
C GLY A 136 12.50 4.54 9.37
N LEU A 137 12.96 3.84 8.34
CA LEU A 137 14.32 3.30 8.25
C LEU A 137 15.22 4.18 7.36
N LYS A 138 16.53 4.09 7.59
CA LYS A 138 17.57 4.71 6.75
C LYS A 138 18.84 3.88 6.75
N MET A 139 19.61 3.95 5.67
CA MET A 139 20.94 3.35 5.60
C MET A 139 21.91 4.03 6.57
N GLY A 140 22.75 3.23 7.23
CA GLY A 140 23.72 3.69 8.22
C GLY A 140 24.93 2.76 8.32
N VAL A 141 25.93 3.18 9.10
CA VAL A 141 27.15 2.41 9.35
C VAL A 141 26.92 1.48 10.55
N VAL A 142 27.23 0.20 10.38
CA VAL A 142 27.17 -0.82 11.44
C VAL A 142 28.58 -1.33 11.79
N LYS A 143 28.76 -1.84 13.01
CA LYS A 143 30.02 -2.49 13.41
C LYS A 143 30.14 -3.84 12.69
N VAL A 144 31.24 -4.06 11.99
CA VAL A 144 31.54 -5.37 11.38
C VAL A 144 31.88 -6.36 12.50
N ARG A 145 31.00 -7.33 12.75
CA ARG A 145 31.30 -8.46 13.65
C ARG A 145 32.21 -9.44 12.91
N ARG A 146 33.51 -9.44 13.23
CA ARG A 146 34.39 -10.54 12.80
C ARG A 146 34.06 -11.77 13.65
N ARG A 147 33.66 -12.88 13.01
CA ARG A 147 33.73 -14.19 13.67
C ARG A 147 35.21 -14.49 13.89
N LEU A 148 35.60 -14.62 15.16
CA LEU A 148 36.91 -15.15 15.57
C LEU A 148 36.92 -16.67 15.39
#